data_AF-A0A3M2GEC6-F1
#
_entry.id   AF-A0A3M2GEC6-F1
#
_cell.length_a   1.000
_cell.length_b   1.000
_cell.length_c   1.000
_cell.angle_alpha   90.00
_cell.angle_beta   90.00
_cell.angle_gamma   90.00
#
_symmetry.space_group_name_H-M   'P 1'
#
loop_
_entity.id
_entity.type
_entity.pdbx_description
1 polymer ?
#
loop_
_entity_poly.entity_id
_entity_poly.type
_entity_poly.pdbx_seq_one_letter_code
_entity_poly.pdbx_strand_id
1 'polypeptide(L)' 'MNHVTDTIEASQLHEALALIERGLGDLQRRELVSSAEVADLLLDLRGLLIRRVPGGEVGADTH' A
#
# COMPACT_ATOMS: atom_id res chain seq x y z
N MET A 1 7.00 22.55 3.59
CA MET A 1 6.31 21.37 3.01
C MET A 1 6.03 20.39 4.15
N ASN A 2 4.98 20.65 4.94
CA ASN A 2 4.63 19.77 6.07
C ASN A 2 3.57 18.80 5.54
N HIS A 3 3.96 17.57 5.21
CA HIS A 3 3.03 16.58 4.70
C HIS A 3 1.99 16.26 5.77
N VAL A 4 0.74 16.54 5.41
CA VAL A 4 -0.46 16.11 6.11
C VAL A 4 -0.34 14.60 6.33
N THR A 5 -0.29 14.19 7.60
CA THR A 5 -0.53 12.80 7.98
C THR A 5 -2.02 12.55 7.77
N ASP A 6 -2.41 12.22 6.54
CA ASP A 6 -3.76 11.73 6.27
C ASP A 6 -3.99 10.49 7.12
N THR A 7 -5.03 10.52 7.96
CA THR A 7 -5.42 9.41 8.81
C THR A 7 -5.67 8.19 7.93
N ILE A 8 -4.83 7.17 8.09
CA ILE A 8 -5.04 5.90 7.40
C ILE A 8 -6.26 5.24 8.04
N GLU A 9 -7.29 4.97 7.26
CA GLU A 9 -8.42 4.15 7.69
C GLU A 9 -7.86 2.82 8.22
N ALA A 10 -8.15 2.49 9.48
CA ALA A 10 -7.51 1.37 10.17
C ALA A 10 -7.65 0.06 9.38
N SER A 11 -8.77 -0.15 8.69
CA SER A 11 -9.02 -1.33 7.85
C SER A 11 -8.03 -1.48 6.68
N GLN A 12 -7.69 -0.39 5.98
CA GLN A 12 -6.74 -0.42 4.86
C GLN A 12 -5.31 -0.71 5.34
N LEU A 13 -4.95 -0.19 6.51
CA LEU A 13 -3.67 -0.50 7.13
C LEU A 13 -3.59 -2.00 7.49
N HIS A 14 -4.65 -2.57 8.07
CA HIS A 14 -4.69 -3.99 8.42
C HIS A 14 -4.59 -4.90 7.19
N GLU A 15 -5.24 -4.53 6.07
CA GLU A 15 -5.16 -5.29 4.82
C GLU A 15 -3.74 -5.28 4.23
N ALA A 16 -3.10 -4.11 4.18
CA ALA A 16 -1.72 -3.99 3.73
C ALA A 16 -0.76 -4.78 4.63
N LEU A 17 -0.95 -4.73 5.96
CA LEU A 17 -0.16 -5.51 6.91
C LEU A 17 -0.34 -7.03 6.72
N ALA A 18 -1.57 -7.50 6.52
CA ALA A 18 -1.84 -8.93 6.29
C ALA A 18 -1.18 -9.46 5.01
N LEU A 19 -1.16 -8.66 3.93
CA LEU A 19 -0.46 -9.03 2.69
C LEU A 19 1.06 -9.09 2.86
N ILE A 20 1.63 -8.12 3.60
CA ILE A 20 3.06 -8.11 3.93
C ILE A 20 3.44 -9.34 4.76
N GLU A 21 2.68 -9.64 5.81
CA GLU A 21 2.95 -10.77 6.70
C GLU A 21 2.89 -12.11 5.96
N ARG A 22 1.93 -12.28 5.05
CA ARG A 22 1.83 -13.50 4.23
C ARG A 22 3.04 -13.67 3.30
N GLY A 23 3.39 -12.63 2.53
CA GLY A 23 4.54 -12.68 1.63
C GLY A 23 5.87 -12.88 2.38
N LEU A 24 6.03 -12.25 3.55
CA LEU A 24 7.20 -12.44 4.40
C LEU A 24 7.27 -13.85 4.97
N GLY A 25 6.14 -14.45 5.36
CA GLY A 25 6.10 -15.83 5.83
C GLY A 25 6.60 -16.83 4.80
N ASP A 26 6.24 -16.64 3.53
CA ASP A 26 6.66 -17.50 2.42
C ASP A 26 8.16 -17.35 2.12
N LEU A 27 8.66 -16.11 2.15
CA LEU A 27 10.08 -15.81 1.99
C LEU A 27 10.94 -16.29 3.18
N GLN A 28 10.41 -16.21 4.41
CA GLN A 28 11.09 -16.65 5.63
C GLN A 28 11.23 -18.17 5.71
N ARG A 29 10.30 -18.91 5.11
CA ARG A 29 10.39 -20.37 4.90
C ARG A 29 11.39 -20.77 3.80
N ARG A 30 12.03 -19.79 3.13
CA ARG A 30 12.97 -20.01 2.02
C ARG A 30 12.36 -20.83 0.88
N GLU A 31 11.06 -20.66 0.65
CA GLU A 31 10.40 -21.28 -0.49
C GLU A 31 10.88 -20.61 -1.78
N LEU A 32 11.12 -21.41 -2.83
CA LEU A 32 11.46 -20.88 -4.16
C LEU A 32 10.19 -20.28 -4.75
N VAL A 33 10.03 -18.98 -4.57
CA VAL A 33 8.93 -18.20 -5.16
C VAL A 33 9.32 -17.76 -6.56
N SER A 34 8.37 -17.77 -7.49
CA SER A 34 8.59 -17.25 -8.85
C SER A 34 8.83 -15.74 -8.81
N SER A 35 9.75 -15.23 -9.63
CA SER A 35 9.95 -13.78 -9.77
C SER A 35 8.68 -13.05 -10.24
N ALA A 36 7.78 -13.72 -10.95
CA ALA A 36 6.48 -13.17 -11.35
C ALA A 36 5.57 -12.96 -10.13
N GLU A 37 5.49 -13.94 -9.24
CA GLU A 37 4.66 -13.89 -8.03
C GLU A 37 5.14 -12.81 -7.04
N VAL A 38 6.46 -12.64 -6.94
CA VAL A 38 7.05 -11.53 -6.18
C VAL A 38 6.71 -10.18 -6.81
N ALA A 39 6.72 -10.08 -8.14
CA ALA A 39 6.37 -8.84 -8.84
C ALA A 39 4.89 -8.48 -8.64
N ASP A 40 3.99 -9.46 -8.70
CA ASP A 40 2.54 -9.26 -8.46
C ASP A 40 2.27 -8.78 -7.04
N LEU A 41 2.88 -9.41 -6.03
CA LEU A 41 2.75 -8.97 -4.63
C LEU A 41 3.25 -7.53 -4.44
N LEU A 42 4.38 -7.16 -5.04
CA LEU A 42 4.90 -5.79 -4.97
C LEU A 42 3.99 -4.78 -5.69
N LEU A 43 3.35 -5.18 -6.78
CA LEU A 43 2.37 -4.36 -7.49
C LEU A 43 1.10 -4.15 -6.66
N ASP A 44 0.62 -5.18 -5.97
CA ASP A 44 -0.53 -5.09 -5.06
C ASP A 44 -0.23 -4.15 -3.89
N LEU A 45 0.94 -4.30 -3.24
CA LEU A 45 1.40 -3.40 -2.18
C LEU A 45 1.50 -1.96 -2.67
N ARG A 46 2.08 -1.76 -3.87
CA ARG A 46 2.14 -0.44 -4.49
C ARG A 46 0.74 0.13 -4.74
N GLY A 47 -0.20 -0.68 -5.23
CA GLY A 47 -1.59 -0.27 -5.47
C GLY A 47 -2.28 0.20 -4.19
N LEU A 48 -2.14 -0.57 -3.11
CA LEU A 48 -2.68 -0.21 -1.79
C LEU A 48 -2.08 1.09 -1.25
N LEU A 49 -0.77 1.28 -1.41
CA LEU A 49 -0.07 2.49 -0.98
C LEU A 49 -0.41 3.72 -1.83
N ILE A 50 -0.63 3.55 -3.15
CA ILE A 50 -0.95 4.64 -4.09
C ILE A 50 -2.43 5.01 -4.06
N ARG A 51 -3.35 4.08 -3.75
CA ARG A 51 -4.78 4.39 -3.59
C ARG A 51 -5.03 5.45 -2.51
N ARG A 52 -4.04 5.70 -1.64
CA ARG A 52 -3.95 6.83 -0.71
C ARG A 52 -3.63 8.20 -1.35
N VAL A 53 -3.56 8.34 -2.68
CA VAL A 53 -3.44 9.66 -3.32
C VAL A 53 -4.76 10.01 -4.02
N PRO A 54 -5.81 10.41 -3.28
CA PRO A 54 -6.82 11.28 -3.86
C PRO A 54 -6.12 12.62 -4.14
N GLY A 55 -6.16 13.04 -5.40
CA GLY A 55 -5.59 14.31 -5.83
C GLY A 55 -6.08 15.44 -4.95
N GLY A 56 -5.17 16.36 -4.62
CA GLY A 56 -5.49 17.59 -3.94
C GLY A 56 -6.60 18.31 -4.68
N GLU A 57 -7.76 18.38 -4.04
CA GLU A 57 -8.77 19.38 -4.36
C GLU A 57 -8.20 20.71 -3.90
N VAL A 58 -7.38 21.30 -4.78
CA VAL A 58 -7.07 22.72 -4.73
C VAL A 58 -8.43 23.40 -4.79
N GLY A 59 -8.84 23.98 -3.66
CA GLY A 59 -10.01 24.83 -3.57
C GLY A 59 -9.86 26.00 -4.55
N ALA A 60 -10.29 25.75 -5.79
CA ALA A 60 -10.67 26.77 -6.72
C ALA A 60 -12.03 27.29 -6.25
N ASP A 61 -12.04 28.58 -5.92
CA ASP A 61 -13.20 29.44 -5.81
C ASP A 61 -14.08 29.16 -4.57
N THR A 62 -14.33 30.08 -3.66
CA THR A 62 -15.16 31.28 -3.92
C THR A 62 -15.33 32.07 -2.61
N HIS A 63 -15.04 33.38 -2.67
CA HIS A 63 -15.47 34.49 -1.79
C HIS A 63 -15.16 34.47 -0.28
#